data_AF-A0A926IUE1-F1
#
_entry.id   AF-A0A926IUE1-F1
#
_cell.length_a   1.000
_cell.length_b   1.000
_cell.length_c   1.000
_cell.angle_alpha   90.00
_cell.angle_beta   90.00
_cell.angle_gamma   90.00
#
_symmetry.space_group_name_H-M   'P 1'
#
loop_
_entity.id
_entity.type
_entity.pdbx_description
1 polymer ?
#
loop_
_entity_poly.entity_id
_entity_poly.type
_entity_poly.pdbx_seq_one_letter_code
_entity_poly.pdbx_strand_id
1 'polypeptide(L)'
;MAVEFYRYSYRTAEHDGDVEEYRASRDENRRCTEFIQHPQTGLYANAYKDNVVDKDGTYLDKCISEFGMQRMMFVIANTSIYLP
;
A
#
# COMPACT_ATOMS: atom_id res chain seq x y z
N MET A 1 9.96 -13.84 -2.85
CA MET A 1 10.65 -12.77 -2.08
C MET A 1 9.67 -11.63 -1.92
N ALA A 2 9.64 -10.97 -0.77
CA ALA A 2 8.86 -9.74 -0.63
C ALA A 2 9.43 -8.68 -1.59
N VAL A 3 8.57 -8.03 -2.37
CA VAL A 3 9.01 -6.97 -3.27
C VAL A 3 9.34 -5.74 -2.42
N GLU A 4 10.57 -5.26 -2.49
CA GLU A 4 10.99 -4.08 -1.73
C GLU A 4 10.29 -2.81 -2.24
N PHE A 5 10.13 -1.83 -1.36
CA PHE A 5 9.55 -0.54 -1.73
C PHE A 5 10.61 0.32 -2.44
N TYR A 6 10.35 0.65 -3.69
CA TYR A 6 11.20 1.55 -4.46
C TYR A 6 10.83 3.01 -4.17
N ARG A 7 11.76 3.75 -3.57
CA ARG A 7 11.51 5.09 -3.01
C ARG A 7 11.51 6.21 -4.05
N TYR A 8 12.17 6.01 -5.18
CA TYR A 8 12.46 7.07 -6.14
C TYR A 8 11.50 7.06 -7.34
N SER A 9 11.55 8.14 -8.11
CA SER A 9 10.73 8.29 -9.31
C SER A 9 11.15 7.33 -10.42
N TYR A 10 10.24 7.08 -11.37
CA TYR A 10 10.57 6.35 -12.60
C TYR A 10 11.77 6.95 -13.35
N ARG A 11 11.89 8.28 -13.37
CA ARG A 11 13.01 8.98 -14.04
C ARG A 11 14.36 8.67 -13.39
N THR A 12 14.37 8.50 -12.06
CA THR A 12 15.57 8.07 -11.32
C THR A 12 15.90 6.63 -11.66
N ALA A 13 14.89 5.75 -11.70
CA ALA A 13 15.08 4.36 -12.09
C ALA A 13 15.62 4.22 -13.53
N GLU A 14 15.14 5.02 -14.49
CA GLU A 14 15.68 5.04 -15.84
C GLU A 14 17.14 5.51 -15.89
N HIS A 15 17.50 6.50 -15.07
CA HIS A 15 18.88 6.99 -14.99
C HIS A 15 19.83 5.95 -14.36
N ASP A 16 19.37 5.27 -13.32
CA ASP A 16 20.20 4.35 -12.53
C ASP A 16 20.20 2.91 -13.08
N GLY A 17 19.27 2.58 -14.00
CA GLY A 17 19.14 1.26 -14.60
C GLY A 17 18.19 0.31 -13.85
N ASP A 18 17.46 0.81 -12.85
CA ASP A 18 16.60 0.04 -11.93
C ASP A 18 15.11 -0.01 -12.36
N VAL A 19 14.85 0.04 -13.67
CA VAL A 19 13.48 0.16 -14.19
C VAL A 19 12.59 -1.01 -13.81
N GLU A 20 13.15 -2.22 -13.75
CA GLU A 20 12.39 -3.43 -13.43
C GLU A 20 12.05 -3.50 -11.92
N GLU A 21 12.95 -3.05 -11.06
CA GLU A 21 12.75 -2.89 -9.62
C GLU A 21 11.63 -1.87 -9.34
N TYR A 22 11.65 -0.73 -10.04
CA TYR A 22 10.56 0.26 -9.96
C TYR A 22 9.23 -0.34 -10.38
N ARG A 23 9.18 -1.08 -11.50
CA ARG A 23 7.95 -1.70 -12.01
C ARG A 23 7.41 -2.74 -11.03
N ALA A 24 8.27 -3.62 -10.52
CA ALA A 24 7.89 -4.59 -9.50
C ALA A 24 7.32 -3.89 -8.26
N SER A 25 7.98 -2.85 -7.74
CA SER A 25 7.47 -2.11 -6.60
C SER A 25 6.14 -1.40 -6.90
N ARG A 26 5.94 -0.88 -8.12
CA ARG A 26 4.69 -0.23 -8.52
C ARG A 26 3.54 -1.23 -8.58
N ASP A 27 3.77 -2.42 -9.13
CA ASP A 27 2.76 -3.48 -9.18
C ASP A 27 2.42 -3.96 -7.77
N GLU A 28 3.41 -4.04 -6.87
CA GLU A 28 3.16 -4.37 -5.47
C GLU A 28 2.40 -3.26 -4.72
N ASN A 29 2.63 -1.98 -5.05
CA ASN A 29 1.82 -0.88 -4.55
C ASN A 29 0.36 -1.00 -5.02
N ARG A 30 0.13 -1.42 -6.28
CA ARG A 30 -1.21 -1.68 -6.79
C ARG A 30 -1.89 -2.83 -6.05
N ARG A 31 -1.18 -3.94 -5.83
CA ARG A 31 -1.69 -5.07 -5.03
C ARG A 31 -2.08 -4.64 -3.61
N CYS A 32 -1.25 -3.81 -2.99
CA CYS A 32 -1.52 -3.23 -1.68
C CYS A 32 -2.79 -2.35 -1.69
N THR A 33 -2.93 -1.45 -2.66
CA THR A 33 -4.15 -0.64 -2.84
C THR A 33 -5.39 -1.51 -3.00
N GLU A 34 -5.35 -2.50 -3.89
CA GLU A 34 -6.47 -3.42 -4.14
C GLU A 34 -6.84 -4.21 -2.88
N PHE A 35 -5.85 -4.63 -2.08
CA PHE A 35 -6.08 -5.32 -0.81
C PHE A 35 -6.77 -4.42 0.22
N ILE A 36 -6.29 -3.19 0.39
CA ILE A 36 -6.84 -2.20 1.34
C ILE A 36 -8.24 -1.76 0.92
N GLN A 37 -8.50 -1.63 -0.37
CA GLN A 37 -9.80 -1.20 -0.90
C GLN A 37 -10.78 -2.35 -1.13
N HIS A 38 -10.40 -3.61 -0.86
CA HIS A 38 -11.26 -4.74 -1.12
C HIS A 38 -12.60 -4.60 -0.37
N PRO A 39 -13.76 -4.72 -1.05
CA PRO A 39 -15.05 -4.36 -0.45
C PRO A 39 -15.50 -5.29 0.68
N GLN A 40 -14.92 -6.49 0.79
CA GLN A 40 -15.32 -7.51 1.77
C GLN A 40 -14.25 -7.77 2.82
N THR A 41 -13.00 -7.46 2.50
CA THR A 41 -11.85 -7.82 3.34
C THR A 41 -10.90 -6.65 3.58
N GLY A 42 -11.17 -5.50 2.96
CA GLY A 42 -10.36 -4.30 3.02
C GLY A 42 -10.62 -3.46 4.27
N LEU A 43 -10.03 -2.27 4.30
CA LEU A 43 -10.13 -1.31 5.39
C LEU A 43 -11.59 -0.95 5.70
N TYR A 44 -12.40 -0.68 4.67
CA TYR A 44 -13.81 -0.33 4.85
C TYR A 44 -14.65 -1.43 5.48
N ALA A 45 -14.37 -2.68 5.15
CA ALA A 45 -15.14 -3.83 5.65
C ALA A 45 -14.74 -4.23 7.07
N ASN A 46 -13.44 -4.22 7.37
CA ASN A 46 -12.89 -4.82 8.58
C ASN A 46 -12.41 -3.80 9.62
N ALA A 47 -12.20 -2.56 9.22
CA ALA A 47 -11.42 -1.61 9.99
C ALA A 47 -11.92 -0.16 9.83
N TYR A 48 -13.12 0.07 9.29
CA TYR A 48 -13.76 1.37 9.31
C TYR A 48 -15.22 1.20 9.68
N LYS A 49 -15.53 1.41 10.96
CA LYS A 49 -16.89 1.30 11.49
C LYS A 49 -17.15 2.44 12.45
N ASP A 50 -18.33 3.05 12.36
CA ASP A 50 -18.77 4.10 13.28
C ASP A 50 -17.79 5.28 13.38
N ASN A 51 -17.15 5.65 12.26
CA ASN A 51 -16.06 6.66 12.16
C ASN A 51 -14.79 6.34 12.97
N VAL A 52 -14.59 5.07 13.36
CA VAL A 52 -13.38 4.60 13.98
C VAL A 52 -12.61 3.74 12.97
N VAL A 53 -11.39 4.16 12.66
CA VAL A 53 -10.44 3.39 11.87
C VAL A 53 -9.71 2.41 12.79
N ASP A 54 -9.71 1.13 12.44
CA ASP A 54 -8.92 0.03 12.99
C ASP A 54 -8.67 0.14 14.49
N LYS A 55 -9.76 0.11 15.27
CA LYS A 55 -9.76 0.45 16.70
C LYS A 55 -8.65 -0.23 17.50
N ASP A 56 -8.36 -1.49 17.17
CA ASP A 56 -7.41 -2.34 17.88
C ASP A 56 -6.11 -2.57 17.08
N GLY A 57 -5.89 -1.85 15.98
CA GLY A 57 -4.69 -1.94 15.13
C GLY A 57 -4.51 -3.25 14.37
N THR A 58 -5.43 -4.21 14.53
CA THR A 58 -5.27 -5.58 14.03
C THR A 58 -5.22 -5.63 12.50
N TYR A 59 -5.99 -4.77 11.83
CA TYR A 59 -6.00 -4.74 10.37
C TYR A 59 -4.72 -4.09 9.81
N LEU A 60 -4.26 -3.02 10.44
CA LEU A 60 -3.02 -2.34 10.10
C LEU A 60 -1.81 -3.25 10.33
N ASP A 61 -1.76 -3.98 11.45
CA ASP A 61 -0.71 -4.97 11.74
C ASP A 61 -0.64 -6.05 10.65
N LYS A 62 -1.81 -6.56 10.21
CA LYS A 62 -1.88 -7.50 9.10
C LYS A 62 -1.30 -6.89 7.81
N CYS A 63 -1.72 -5.66 7.48
CA CYS A 63 -1.23 -4.96 6.30
C CYS A 63 0.29 -4.70 6.35
N ILE A 64 0.83 -4.30 7.50
CA ILE A 64 2.27 -4.10 7.70
C ILE A 64 3.02 -5.42 7.55
N SER A 65 2.49 -6.52 8.08
CA SER A 65 3.11 -7.85 7.96
C SER A 65 3.20 -8.33 6.51
N GLU A 66 2.19 -7.99 5.69
CA GLU A 66 2.09 -8.44 4.30
C GLU A 66 2.89 -7.55 3.34
N PHE A 67 2.84 -6.23 3.53
CA PHE A 67 3.34 -5.25 2.54
C PHE A 67 4.53 -4.43 3.01
N GLY A 68 4.79 -4.39 4.32
CA GLY A 68 5.82 -3.57 4.95
C GLY A 68 5.38 -2.13 5.24
N MET A 69 5.94 -1.57 6.32
CA MET A 69 5.56 -0.24 6.84
C MET A 69 5.73 0.90 5.82
N GLN A 70 6.83 0.93 5.07
CA GLN A 70 7.11 2.00 4.11
C GLN A 70 6.07 2.05 2.99
N ARG A 71 5.72 0.88 2.43
CA ARG A 71 4.69 0.76 1.40
C ARG A 71 3.32 1.15 1.95
N MET A 72 2.98 0.71 3.16
CA MET A 72 1.72 1.07 3.80
C MET A 72 1.57 2.58 3.97
N MET A 73 2.60 3.26 4.46
CA MET A 73 2.61 4.72 4.58
C MET A 73 2.46 5.41 3.23
N PHE A 74 3.16 4.92 2.20
CA PHE A 74 3.06 5.47 0.85
C PHE A 74 1.65 5.28 0.26
N VAL A 75 1.10 4.06 0.29
CA VAL A 75 -0.19 3.75 -0.31
C VAL A 75 -1.32 4.50 0.38
N ILE A 76 -1.39 4.49 1.72
CA ILE A 76 -2.44 5.19 2.47
C ILE A 76 -2.44 6.69 2.13
N ALA A 77 -1.26 7.33 2.08
CA ALA A 77 -1.14 8.74 1.70
C ALA A 77 -1.66 9.03 0.29
N ASN A 78 -1.49 8.09 -0.65
CA ASN A 78 -1.94 8.24 -2.05
C ASN A 78 -3.39 7.80 -2.29
N THR A 79 -3.95 6.91 -1.45
CA THR A 79 -5.35 6.46 -1.56
C THR A 79 -6.35 7.42 -0.92
N SER A 80 -5.90 8.27 0.02
CA SER A 80 -6.74 9.25 0.72
C SER A 80 -7.30 10.36 -0.20
N ILE A 81 -6.80 10.46 -1.44
CA ILE A 81 -7.19 11.50 -2.43
C ILE A 81 -8.35 11.02 -3.34
N TYR A 82 -8.68 9.72 -3.34
CA TYR A 82 -9.71 9.12 -4.21
C TYR A 82 -10.89 8.52 -3.43
N LEU A 83 -11.20 9.08 -2.26
CA LEU A 83 -12.43 8.76 -1.55
C LEU A 83 -13.51 9.76 -2.01
N PRO A 84 -14.60 9.29 -2.65
CA PRO A 84 -15.68 10.17 -3.10
C PRO A 84 -16.37 10.90 -1.96
#